data_AF-A0A2E8GW97-F1
#
_entry.id   AF-A0A2E8GW97-F1
#
_cell.length_a   1.000
_cell.length_b   1.000
_cell.length_c   1.000
_cell.angle_alpha   90.00
_cell.angle_beta   90.00
_cell.angle_gamma   90.00
#
_symmetry.space_group_name_H-M   'P 1'
#
loop_
_entity.id
_entity.type
_entity.pdbx_description
1 polymer ?
#
loop_
_entity_poly.entity_id
_entity_poly.type
_entity_poly.pdbx_seq_one_letter_code
_entity_poly.pdbx_strand_id
1 'polypeptide(L)'
;MSVVWAQDVSCSNKIEYYQNGNIEFCTLSREDTLSGQPLPGGTKVHFTEDGVFNWCFLEQDTRIQRHLCRGGGHSFMTAFHPSGQLKTAWLAEDEVIQGIPCSKFRFLSALFVDIHGKTGQTSFYENGQLRYCELSEKKIIEGKPYRKRDAVRFNSDGKLIIRQ
;
A
#
# COMPACT_ATOMS: atom_id res chain seq x y z
N MET A 1 -15.68 -28.78 -18.81
CA MET A 1 -14.64 -29.41 -17.98
C MET A 1 -14.08 -28.31 -17.10
N SER A 2 -14.52 -28.24 -15.85
CA SER A 2 -14.29 -27.08 -14.99
C SER A 2 -13.35 -27.49 -13.87
N VAL A 3 -12.06 -27.31 -14.08
CA VAL A 3 -11.08 -27.32 -12.99
C VAL A 3 -10.90 -25.85 -12.60
N VAL A 4 -11.66 -25.43 -11.60
CA VAL A 4 -11.43 -24.15 -10.93
C VAL A 4 -10.12 -24.30 -10.18
N TRP A 5 -9.09 -23.57 -10.59
CA TRP A 5 -7.86 -23.45 -9.82
C TRP A 5 -8.23 -22.66 -8.58
N ALA A 6 -8.46 -23.35 -7.46
CA ALA A 6 -8.56 -22.68 -6.18
C ALA A 6 -7.26 -21.90 -6.00
N GLN A 7 -7.38 -20.59 -5.74
CA GLN A 7 -6.26 -19.83 -5.22
C GLN A 7 -5.83 -20.56 -3.95
N ASP A 8 -4.62 -21.11 -3.93
CA ASP A 8 -4.09 -21.87 -2.79
C ASP A 8 -3.69 -20.88 -1.69
N VAL A 9 -4.71 -20.30 -1.05
CA VAL A 9 -4.60 -19.28 -0.02
C VAL A 9 -5.13 -19.89 1.27
N SER A 10 -4.33 -19.78 2.32
CA SER A 10 -4.62 -20.35 3.63
C SER A 10 -5.69 -19.53 4.38
N CYS A 11 -6.92 -19.46 3.86
CA CYS A 11 -8.00 -18.69 4.45
C CYS A 11 -8.62 -19.38 5.69
N SER A 12 -9.12 -18.58 6.61
CA SER A 12 -10.03 -19.01 7.69
C SER A 12 -11.47 -19.16 7.18
N ASN A 13 -12.39 -19.64 8.03
CA ASN A 13 -13.75 -20.05 7.64
C ASN A 13 -14.68 -18.94 7.10
N LYS A 14 -14.25 -17.67 7.03
CA LYS A 14 -15.03 -16.55 6.47
C LYS A 14 -14.42 -16.11 5.14
N ILE A 15 -14.88 -16.76 4.07
CA ILE A 15 -14.45 -16.50 2.69
C ILE A 15 -15.65 -15.97 1.92
N GLU A 16 -15.46 -14.85 1.25
CA GLU A 16 -16.40 -14.26 0.30
C GLU A 16 -15.93 -14.59 -1.10
N TYR A 17 -16.87 -14.84 -2.02
CA TYR A 17 -16.60 -15.30 -3.38
C TYR A 17 -17.37 -14.46 -4.39
N TYR A 18 -16.74 -14.24 -5.54
CA TYR A 18 -17.43 -13.78 -6.73
C TYR A 18 -18.31 -14.89 -7.32
N GLN A 19 -19.23 -14.52 -8.22
CA GLN A 19 -20.12 -15.47 -8.90
C GLN A 19 -19.36 -16.52 -9.73
N ASN A 20 -18.17 -16.18 -10.20
CA ASN A 20 -17.30 -17.10 -10.95
C ASN A 20 -16.56 -18.11 -10.06
N GLY A 21 -16.73 -18.04 -8.73
CA GLY A 21 -16.11 -18.93 -7.76
C GLY A 21 -14.72 -18.53 -7.29
N ASN A 22 -14.15 -17.43 -7.81
CA ASN A 22 -12.91 -16.87 -7.26
C ASN A 22 -13.16 -16.26 -5.89
N ILE A 23 -12.16 -16.33 -5.02
CA ILE A 23 -12.20 -15.64 -3.72
C ILE A 23 -12.24 -14.14 -4.01
N GLU A 24 -13.17 -13.44 -3.39
CA GLU A 24 -13.21 -11.97 -3.35
C GLU A 24 -12.44 -11.48 -2.13
N PHE A 25 -12.75 -12.05 -0.96
CA PHE A 25 -12.20 -11.60 0.31
C PHE A 25 -12.04 -12.75 1.29
N CYS A 26 -10.92 -12.80 2.01
CA CYS A 26 -10.76 -13.73 3.11
C CYS A 26 -9.80 -13.21 4.17
N THR A 27 -9.81 -13.84 5.35
CA THR A 27 -8.80 -13.60 6.40
C THR A 27 -7.83 -14.77 6.42
N LEU A 28 -6.52 -14.49 6.32
CA LEU A 28 -5.47 -15.50 6.40
C LEU A 28 -5.49 -16.20 7.77
N SER A 29 -5.51 -17.52 7.78
CA SER A 29 -5.50 -18.36 8.98
C SER A 29 -4.11 -18.50 9.63
N ARG A 30 -3.07 -18.26 8.84
CA ARG A 30 -1.65 -18.32 9.20
C ARG A 30 -0.88 -17.36 8.28
N GLU A 31 0.42 -17.22 8.51
CA GLU A 31 1.28 -16.55 7.54
C GLU A 31 1.18 -17.23 6.17
N ASP A 32 1.07 -16.43 5.12
CA ASP A 32 1.02 -16.91 3.73
C ASP A 32 1.76 -15.93 2.81
N THR A 33 2.22 -16.41 1.65
CA THR A 33 2.93 -15.60 0.67
C THR A 33 2.03 -15.25 -0.50
N LEU A 34 1.56 -14.01 -0.58
CA LEU A 34 0.76 -13.51 -1.69
C LEU A 34 1.57 -12.54 -2.54
N SER A 35 1.60 -12.78 -3.86
CA SER A 35 2.39 -12.00 -4.81
C SER A 35 3.85 -11.79 -4.37
N GLY A 36 4.46 -12.83 -3.80
CA GLY A 36 5.84 -12.83 -3.31
C GLY A 36 6.07 -12.06 -2.00
N GLN A 37 5.01 -11.62 -1.31
CA GLN A 37 5.11 -10.92 -0.02
C GLN A 37 4.61 -11.84 1.11
N PRO A 38 5.40 -12.06 2.17
CA PRO A 38 4.92 -12.76 3.36
C PRO A 38 3.95 -11.86 4.12
N LEU A 39 2.72 -12.32 4.30
CA LEU A 39 1.66 -11.62 5.02
C LEU A 39 1.30 -12.39 6.28
N PRO A 40 1.21 -11.73 7.45
CA PRO A 40 0.90 -12.42 8.70
C PRO A 40 -0.52 -12.97 8.71
N GLY A 41 -0.74 -14.04 9.49
CA GLY A 41 -2.09 -14.51 9.81
C GLY A 41 -2.94 -13.39 10.44
N GLY A 42 -4.25 -13.42 10.20
CA GLY A 42 -5.17 -12.35 10.56
C GLY A 42 -5.30 -11.24 9.50
N THR A 43 -4.34 -11.16 8.56
CA THR A 43 -4.43 -10.21 7.44
C THR A 43 -5.65 -10.51 6.60
N LYS A 44 -6.43 -9.47 6.29
CA LYS A 44 -7.60 -9.59 5.43
C LYS A 44 -7.22 -9.20 4.02
N VAL A 45 -7.37 -10.14 3.09
CA VAL A 45 -6.88 -10.03 1.72
C VAL A 45 -8.06 -9.96 0.78
N HIS A 46 -7.91 -9.17 -0.27
CA HIS A 46 -8.88 -9.04 -1.33
C HIS A 46 -8.22 -9.39 -2.67
N PHE A 47 -9.01 -10.01 -3.54
CA PHE A 47 -8.63 -10.35 -4.90
C PHE A 47 -9.63 -9.72 -5.89
N THR A 48 -9.18 -9.42 -7.10
CA THR A 48 -10.10 -9.03 -8.18
C THR A 48 -10.98 -10.20 -8.60
N GLU A 49 -12.02 -9.94 -9.39
CA GLU A 49 -12.86 -11.00 -9.98
C GLU A 49 -12.05 -11.99 -10.83
N ASP A 50 -10.95 -11.56 -11.44
CA ASP A 50 -9.99 -12.41 -12.15
C ASP A 50 -9.05 -13.21 -11.24
N GLY A 51 -9.16 -13.04 -9.93
CA GLY A 51 -8.38 -13.73 -8.91
C GLY A 51 -7.01 -13.13 -8.61
N VAL A 52 -6.80 -11.85 -8.94
CA VAL A 52 -5.52 -11.15 -8.70
C VAL A 52 -5.53 -10.48 -7.34
N PHE A 53 -4.57 -10.80 -6.48
CA PHE A 53 -4.40 -10.13 -5.19
C PHE A 53 -4.08 -8.65 -5.41
N ASN A 54 -4.93 -7.74 -4.90
CA ASN A 54 -4.82 -6.31 -5.19
C ASN A 54 -4.76 -5.41 -3.95
N TRP A 55 -5.29 -5.82 -2.79
CA TRP A 55 -5.13 -5.08 -1.55
C TRP A 55 -5.38 -5.94 -0.30
N CYS A 56 -4.90 -5.47 0.84
CA CYS A 56 -5.15 -6.08 2.14
C CYS A 56 -5.25 -5.05 3.28
N PHE A 57 -5.84 -5.51 4.39
CA PHE A 57 -5.74 -4.90 5.71
C PHE A 57 -4.81 -5.76 6.56
N LEU A 58 -3.62 -5.24 6.84
CA LEU A 58 -2.60 -5.94 7.61
C LEU A 58 -3.01 -6.07 9.07
N GLU A 59 -2.85 -7.27 9.64
CA GLU A 59 -3.14 -7.51 11.06
C GLU A 59 -2.21 -6.69 11.97
N GLN A 60 -0.93 -6.65 11.62
CA GLN A 60 0.12 -5.92 12.34
C GLN A 60 1.02 -5.17 11.36
N ASP A 61 1.81 -4.22 11.86
CA ASP A 61 2.81 -3.54 11.04
C ASP A 61 3.73 -4.59 10.37
N THR A 62 3.84 -4.52 9.05
CA THR A 62 4.48 -5.57 8.24
C THR A 62 5.42 -4.94 7.23
N ARG A 63 6.63 -5.49 7.12
CA ARG A 63 7.62 -5.02 6.14
C ARG A 63 7.32 -5.62 4.76
N ILE A 64 6.93 -4.77 3.81
CA ILE A 64 6.61 -5.14 2.43
C ILE A 64 7.57 -4.37 1.52
N GLN A 65 8.34 -5.09 0.70
CA GLN A 65 9.31 -4.47 -0.22
C GLN A 65 10.21 -3.43 0.45
N ARG A 66 10.67 -3.74 1.67
CA ARG A 66 11.50 -2.90 2.56
C ARG A 66 10.77 -1.77 3.29
N HIS A 67 9.52 -1.48 2.98
CA HIS A 67 8.72 -0.45 3.65
C HIS A 67 7.93 -1.04 4.81
N LEU A 68 7.95 -0.38 5.97
CA LEU A 68 7.15 -0.78 7.13
C LEU A 68 5.74 -0.23 6.99
N CYS A 69 4.86 -1.05 6.43
CA CYS A 69 3.45 -0.72 6.23
C CYS A 69 2.68 -0.88 7.54
N ARG A 70 1.82 0.09 7.87
CA ARG A 70 0.92 0.06 9.02
C ARG A 70 -0.07 -1.09 8.89
N GLY A 71 -0.21 -1.84 9.99
CA GLY A 71 -1.33 -2.73 10.25
C GLY A 71 -2.13 -2.27 11.46
N GLY A 72 -2.77 -3.20 12.14
CA GLY A 72 -3.73 -2.94 13.22
C GLY A 72 -5.19 -3.14 12.77
N GLY A 73 -5.41 -3.99 11.77
CA GLY A 73 -6.74 -4.33 11.27
C GLY A 73 -7.23 -3.39 10.16
N HIS A 74 -8.50 -2.99 10.23
CA HIS A 74 -9.25 -2.43 9.08
C HIS A 74 -8.99 -0.94 8.79
N SER A 75 -8.04 -0.31 9.48
CA SER A 75 -7.86 1.14 9.37
C SER A 75 -6.98 1.56 8.20
N PHE A 76 -6.09 0.68 7.73
CA PHE A 76 -5.03 1.03 6.78
C PHE A 76 -4.96 0.01 5.64
N MET A 77 -5.50 0.39 4.49
CA MET A 77 -5.46 -0.44 3.29
C MET A 77 -4.08 -0.35 2.64
N THR A 78 -3.40 -1.49 2.54
CA THR A 78 -2.19 -1.65 1.72
C THR A 78 -2.60 -2.20 0.37
N ALA A 79 -2.19 -1.55 -0.73
CA ALA A 79 -2.57 -1.98 -2.09
C ALA A 79 -1.35 -2.35 -2.92
N PHE A 80 -1.59 -3.20 -3.91
CA PHE A 80 -0.60 -3.76 -4.83
C PHE A 80 -1.01 -3.49 -6.28
N HIS A 81 -0.01 -3.38 -7.15
CA HIS A 81 -0.20 -3.48 -8.59
C HIS A 81 -0.39 -4.95 -9.00
N PRO A 82 -0.95 -5.26 -10.19
CA PRO A 82 -1.13 -6.63 -10.63
C PRO A 82 0.15 -7.48 -10.64
N SER A 83 1.32 -6.84 -10.83
CA SER A 83 2.63 -7.48 -10.71
C SER A 83 3.03 -7.90 -9.29
N GLY A 84 2.25 -7.54 -8.27
CA GLY A 84 2.61 -7.73 -6.85
C GLY A 84 3.43 -6.59 -6.26
N GLN A 85 3.77 -5.58 -7.06
CA GLN A 85 4.52 -4.41 -6.60
C GLN A 85 3.69 -3.55 -5.65
N LEU A 86 4.30 -3.06 -4.58
CA LEU A 86 3.61 -2.19 -3.63
C LEU A 86 3.09 -0.94 -4.35
N LYS A 87 1.80 -0.64 -4.23
CA LYS A 87 1.16 0.52 -4.84
C LYS A 87 0.92 1.63 -3.83
N THR A 88 0.50 1.26 -2.63
CA THR A 88 -0.04 2.19 -1.62
C THR A 88 0.28 1.63 -0.23
N ALA A 89 0.92 2.43 0.62
CA ALA A 89 1.34 2.03 1.97
C ALA A 89 1.30 3.19 2.95
N TRP A 90 0.68 2.97 4.12
CA TRP A 90 0.71 3.94 5.22
C TRP A 90 1.94 3.60 6.05
N LEU A 91 2.97 4.44 5.99
CA LEU A 91 4.23 4.13 6.68
C LEU A 91 4.03 4.18 8.20
N ALA A 92 4.52 3.17 8.91
CA ALA A 92 4.49 3.12 10.38
C ALA A 92 5.55 4.04 11.02
N GLU A 93 6.64 4.29 10.28
CA GLU A 93 7.75 5.16 10.67
C GLU A 93 8.14 6.11 9.53
N ASP A 94 8.89 7.17 9.85
CA ASP A 94 9.42 8.05 8.82
C ASP A 94 10.50 7.28 8.06
N GLU A 95 10.47 7.27 6.73
CA GLU A 95 11.40 6.53 5.88
C GLU A 95 12.05 7.43 4.84
N VAL A 96 13.33 7.18 4.54
CA VAL A 96 13.99 7.81 3.39
C VAL A 96 13.84 6.90 2.17
N ILE A 97 12.97 7.29 1.25
CA ILE A 97 12.64 6.53 0.04
C ILE A 97 13.27 7.26 -1.14
N GLN A 98 14.26 6.65 -1.79
CA GLN A 98 14.97 7.23 -2.94
C GLN A 98 15.55 8.63 -2.63
N GLY A 99 16.03 8.83 -1.40
CA GLY A 99 16.57 10.11 -0.93
C GLY A 99 15.52 11.14 -0.49
N ILE A 100 14.23 10.80 -0.54
CA ILE A 100 13.11 11.64 -0.11
C ILE A 100 12.67 11.22 1.30
N PRO A 101 12.69 12.14 2.30
CA PRO A 101 12.27 11.82 3.66
C PRO A 101 10.73 11.82 3.75
N CYS A 102 10.13 10.65 3.58
CA CYS A 102 8.69 10.44 3.63
C CYS A 102 8.22 10.23 5.08
N SER A 103 7.10 10.88 5.44
CA SER A 103 6.51 10.83 6.77
C SER A 103 5.73 9.55 6.99
N LYS A 104 5.78 9.06 8.23
CA LYS A 104 4.79 8.13 8.75
C LYS A 104 3.39 8.72 8.67
N PHE A 105 2.40 7.82 8.64
CA PHE A 105 1.01 8.17 8.70
C PHE A 105 0.70 8.98 9.98
N ARG A 106 -0.12 10.03 9.82
CA ARG A 106 -0.65 10.83 10.92
C ARG A 106 -2.16 10.96 10.73
N PHE A 107 -2.93 10.55 11.74
CA PHE A 107 -4.40 10.57 11.70
C PHE A 107 -4.98 11.92 11.23
N LEU A 108 -4.39 13.04 11.67
CA LEU A 108 -4.82 14.38 11.25
C LEU A 108 -4.72 14.61 9.74
N SER A 109 -3.76 13.99 9.03
CA SER A 109 -3.62 14.11 7.58
C SER A 109 -4.77 13.42 6.83
N ALA A 110 -5.43 12.42 7.43
CA ALA A 110 -6.57 11.73 6.84
C ALA A 110 -7.91 12.44 7.07
N LEU A 111 -8.04 13.26 8.13
CA LEU A 111 -9.29 13.95 8.47
C LEU A 111 -9.61 15.14 7.55
N PHE A 112 -8.64 15.61 6.78
CA PHE A 112 -8.76 16.84 6.01
C PHE A 112 -8.39 16.63 4.52
N VAL A 113 -8.46 15.38 4.03
CA VAL A 113 -8.10 15.02 2.64
C VAL A 113 -8.73 15.99 1.63
N ASP A 114 -10.02 16.30 1.81
CA ASP A 114 -10.80 17.17 0.93
C ASP A 114 -10.34 18.64 0.94
N ILE A 115 -9.66 19.08 2.01
CA ILE A 115 -9.24 20.48 2.18
C ILE A 115 -7.83 20.71 1.63
N HIS A 116 -6.95 19.70 1.70
CA HIS A 116 -5.53 19.89 1.39
C HIS A 116 -4.93 18.90 0.38
N GLY A 117 -5.71 17.94 -0.13
CA GLY A 117 -5.26 16.98 -1.15
C GLY A 117 -4.12 16.08 -0.68
N LYS A 118 -4.09 15.82 0.64
CA LYS A 118 -3.15 14.94 1.34
C LYS A 118 -3.93 13.78 1.93
N THR A 119 -3.45 12.57 1.76
CA THR A 119 -4.16 11.38 2.25
C THR A 119 -3.43 10.69 3.40
N GLY A 120 -2.27 11.20 3.82
CA GLY A 120 -1.38 10.52 4.77
C GLY A 120 -0.64 9.32 4.17
N GLN A 121 -0.80 9.06 2.86
CA GLN A 121 -0.22 7.91 2.20
C GLN A 121 1.16 8.10 1.62
N THR A 122 1.87 6.99 1.47
CA THR A 122 2.92 6.85 0.47
C THR A 122 2.40 5.96 -0.67
N SER A 123 2.70 6.32 -1.91
CA SER A 123 2.33 5.49 -3.08
C SER A 123 3.45 5.41 -4.08
N PHE A 124 3.43 4.35 -4.89
CA PHE A 124 4.49 4.00 -5.83
C PHE A 124 3.89 3.64 -7.20
N TYR A 125 4.70 3.83 -8.23
CA TYR A 125 4.46 3.27 -9.55
C TYR A 125 4.78 1.78 -9.58
N GLU A 126 4.31 1.09 -10.62
CA GLU A 126 4.55 -0.35 -10.79
C GLU A 126 6.04 -0.71 -10.91
N ASN A 127 6.86 0.21 -11.45
CA ASN A 127 8.32 0.05 -11.47
C ASN A 127 8.99 0.31 -10.10
N GLY A 128 8.22 0.48 -9.02
CA GLY A 128 8.71 0.73 -7.67
C GLY A 128 9.08 2.19 -7.38
N GLN A 129 9.00 3.08 -8.38
CA GLN A 129 9.35 4.49 -8.18
C GLN A 129 8.35 5.18 -7.25
N LEU A 130 8.86 5.96 -6.30
CA LEU A 130 8.05 6.80 -5.44
C LEU A 130 7.16 7.72 -6.28
N ARG A 131 5.85 7.64 -6.10
CA ARG A 131 4.86 8.50 -6.78
C ARG A 131 4.45 9.69 -5.94
N TYR A 132 4.29 9.47 -4.63
CA TYR A 132 3.78 10.48 -3.71
C TYR A 132 4.17 10.14 -2.27
N CYS A 133 4.57 11.16 -1.50
CA CYS A 133 4.55 11.12 -0.05
C CYS A 133 4.45 12.54 0.54
N GLU A 134 4.11 12.62 1.82
CA GLU A 134 4.28 13.84 2.62
C GLU A 134 5.67 13.85 3.27
N LEU A 135 6.34 14.99 3.30
CA LEU A 135 7.71 15.07 3.85
C LEU A 135 7.73 15.02 5.38
N SER A 136 8.63 14.22 5.97
CA SER A 136 8.85 14.17 7.43
C SER A 136 9.69 15.35 7.95
N GLU A 137 10.46 15.99 7.07
CA GLU A 137 11.32 17.14 7.37
C GLU A 137 11.46 18.09 6.16
N LYS A 138 12.14 19.22 6.35
CA LYS A 138 12.45 20.14 5.23
C LYS A 138 13.45 19.48 4.29
N LYS A 139 13.30 19.67 2.98
CA LYS A 139 14.19 19.10 1.97
C LYS A 139 14.30 20.00 0.75
N ILE A 140 15.48 20.04 0.14
CA ILE A 140 15.66 20.60 -1.20
C ILE A 140 15.57 19.44 -2.19
N ILE A 141 14.66 19.54 -3.16
CA ILE A 141 14.43 18.53 -4.21
C ILE A 141 14.55 19.25 -5.55
N GLU A 142 15.47 18.80 -6.40
CA GLU A 142 15.73 19.43 -7.71
C GLU A 142 15.91 20.97 -7.62
N GLY A 143 16.64 21.43 -6.59
CA GLY A 143 16.91 22.86 -6.35
C GLY A 143 15.76 23.65 -5.70
N LYS A 144 14.60 23.03 -5.45
CA LYS A 144 13.44 23.69 -4.84
C LYS A 144 13.30 23.35 -3.35
N PRO A 145 13.10 24.34 -2.47
CA PRO A 145 12.91 24.10 -1.04
C PRO A 145 11.47 23.66 -0.73
N TYR A 146 11.36 22.60 0.06
CA TYR A 146 10.10 22.11 0.61
C TYR A 146 10.16 22.07 2.14
N ARG A 147 9.02 22.32 2.77
CA ARG A 147 8.83 22.29 4.22
C ARG A 147 8.37 20.90 4.66
N LYS A 148 8.56 20.63 5.95
CA LYS A 148 7.94 19.47 6.61
C LYS A 148 6.43 19.49 6.36
N ARG A 149 5.85 18.31 6.07
CA ARG A 149 4.45 18.06 5.68
C ARG A 149 4.07 18.55 4.29
N ASP A 150 4.99 19.09 3.50
CA ASP A 150 4.67 19.33 2.09
C ASP A 150 4.45 18.01 1.39
N ALA A 151 3.45 17.99 0.51
CA ALA A 151 3.13 16.84 -0.33
C ALA A 151 3.91 16.95 -1.63
N VAL A 152 4.78 15.97 -1.90
CA VAL A 152 5.56 15.90 -3.13
C VAL A 152 5.06 14.77 -4.01
N ARG A 153 5.13 14.98 -5.32
CA ARG A 153 4.70 14.01 -6.34
C ARG A 153 5.80 13.87 -7.37
N PHE A 154 5.99 12.66 -7.87
CA PHE A 154 6.94 12.37 -8.92
C PHE A 154 6.24 11.63 -10.05
N ASN A 155 6.81 11.66 -11.24
CA ASN A 155 6.40 10.82 -12.36
C ASN A 155 7.07 9.43 -12.26
N SER A 156 6.76 8.53 -13.21
CA SER A 156 7.33 7.18 -13.24
C SER A 156 8.84 7.12 -13.48
N ASP A 157 9.46 8.23 -13.89
CA ASP A 157 10.91 8.36 -14.06
C ASP A 157 11.60 8.93 -12.80
N GLY A 158 10.83 9.20 -11.74
CA GLY A 158 11.33 9.78 -10.50
C GLY A 158 11.56 11.30 -10.55
N LYS A 159 11.02 12.00 -11.55
CA LYS A 159 11.09 13.46 -11.67
C LYS A 159 9.96 14.16 -10.96
N LEU A 160 10.28 15.25 -10.27
CA LEU A 160 9.32 16.03 -9.49
C LEU A 160 8.23 16.63 -10.39
N ILE A 161 6.96 16.37 -10.07
CA ILE A 161 5.80 16.99 -10.74
C ILE A 161 5.46 18.27 -9.99
N ILE A 162 5.69 19.41 -10.65
CA ILE A 162 5.35 20.72 -10.10
C ILE A 162 3.87 20.98 -10.43
N ARG A 163 3.03 21.17 -9.40
CA ARG A 163 1.70 21.74 -9.62
C ARG A 163 1.89 23.19 -10.08
N GLN A 164 1.39 23.51 -11.27
CA GLN A 164 1.20 24.89 -11.73
C GLN A 164 0.11 25.57 -10.89
#